data_AF-A0A0Q9X9A1-F1
#
_entry.id   AF-A0A0Q9X9A1-F1
#
_cell.length_a   1.000
_cell.length_b   1.000
_cell.length_c   1.000
_cell.angle_alpha   90.00
_cell.angle_beta   90.00
_cell.angle_gamma   90.00
#
_symmetry.space_group_name_H-M   'P 1'
#
loop_
_entity.id
_entity.type
_entity.pdbx_description
1 polymer ?
#
loop_
_entity_poly.entity_id
_entity_poly.type
_entity_poly.pdbx_seq_one_letter_code
_entity_poly.pdbx_strand_id
1 'polypeptide(L)'
;MTMSVLHTITKSLPKRLSIAQATGNGFQPNSWCSVTTPHTETITPISIPIVRRIWGYVAVAFNQVDKDRLSKVGPNRLCAEWILKNGGGVRFTENPTKLWKDYNHLPAENVPFRIKVVDATNSSIMKIGLHHFEGCKNIDTVIFHKCKHLENDGLEGLAYISQSLTHLQVSGCYNIRDSGLAIIGQLQNLKQLLIFDMPFVKDIDEVARSLKKSLPDCDIQATKRGINK
;
A
#
# COMPACT_ATOMS: atom_id res chain seq x y z
N MET A 1 10.01 20.11 -4.00
CA MET A 1 9.20 19.35 -3.01
C MET A 1 8.02 20.25 -2.64
N THR A 2 6.78 19.89 -3.02
CA THR A 2 5.62 20.79 -2.86
C THR A 2 5.09 20.78 -1.43
N MET A 3 4.46 21.87 -1.01
CA MET A 3 3.95 22.09 0.37
C MET A 3 3.04 20.95 0.88
N SER A 4 2.34 20.22 0.01
CA SER A 4 1.47 19.09 0.37
C SER A 4 2.25 17.83 0.80
N VAL A 5 3.39 17.54 0.14
CA VAL A 5 4.28 16.43 0.54
C VAL A 5 4.96 16.77 1.87
N LEU A 6 5.36 18.03 2.04
CA LEU A 6 5.92 18.53 3.29
C LEU A 6 4.88 18.48 4.43
N HIS A 7 3.61 18.82 4.16
CA HIS A 7 2.51 18.76 5.13
C HIS A 7 2.20 17.33 5.61
N THR A 8 2.20 16.34 4.71
CA THR A 8 2.04 14.92 5.07
C THR A 8 3.23 14.43 5.91
N ILE A 9 4.46 14.79 5.54
CA ILE A 9 5.67 14.41 6.29
C ILE A 9 5.71 15.08 7.68
N THR A 10 5.35 16.36 7.77
CA THR A 10 5.35 17.13 9.04
C THR A 10 4.26 16.68 10.00
N LYS A 11 3.07 16.31 9.53
CA LYS A 11 2.03 15.68 10.37
C LYS A 11 2.38 14.27 10.85
N SER A 12 3.21 13.54 10.09
CA SER A 12 3.63 12.16 10.43
C SER A 12 4.78 12.07 11.43
N LEU A 13 5.50 13.16 11.67
CA LEU A 13 6.57 13.18 12.66
C LEU A 13 5.95 13.34 14.05
N PRO A 14 6.18 12.42 15.01
CA PRO A 14 5.73 12.64 16.38
C PRO A 14 6.39 13.91 16.94
N LYS A 15 5.64 14.70 17.72
CA LYS A 15 6.08 15.93 18.43
C LYS A 15 7.31 15.77 19.35
N ARG A 16 7.96 14.60 19.39
CA ARG A 16 9.03 14.23 20.33
C ARG A 16 10.47 14.33 19.78
N LEU A 17 10.67 14.89 18.60
CA LEU A 17 12.02 15.30 18.18
C LEU A 17 12.35 16.69 18.72
N SER A 18 12.39 16.81 20.05
CA SER A 18 13.14 17.89 20.71
C SER A 18 14.61 17.48 20.67
N ILE A 19 15.39 18.23 19.91
CA ILE A 19 16.84 18.12 19.82
C ILE A 19 17.40 18.36 21.24
N ALA A 20 17.90 17.30 21.88
CA ALA A 20 18.75 17.46 23.06
C ALA A 20 20.14 17.89 22.55
N GLN A 21 20.43 19.18 22.67
CA GLN A 21 21.79 19.70 22.57
C GLN A 21 22.55 19.23 23.81
N ALA A 22 23.51 18.32 23.64
CA ALA A 22 24.49 18.01 24.67
C ALA A 22 25.66 18.99 24.54
N THR A 23 25.63 20.07 25.32
CA THR A 23 26.78 20.92 25.60
C THR A 23 27.62 20.30 26.71
N GLY A 24 28.90 20.07 26.43
CA GLY A 24 30.05 20.18 27.34
C GLY A 24 30.02 19.45 28.69
N ASN A 25 30.94 18.49 28.88
CA ASN A 25 32.22 18.77 29.55
C ASN A 25 33.05 17.48 29.64
N GLY A 26 34.35 17.63 29.36
CA GLY A 26 35.32 16.54 29.39
C GLY A 26 35.72 16.11 30.79
N PHE A 27 36.38 14.96 30.89
CA PHE A 27 37.53 14.66 31.74
C PHE A 27 37.97 13.20 31.43
N GLN A 28 39.23 13.01 31.02
CA GLN A 28 39.98 11.76 31.20
C GLN A 28 40.91 11.98 32.40
N PRO A 29 41.26 10.98 33.24
CA PRO A 29 42.33 10.03 32.87
C PRO A 29 42.30 8.59 33.47
N ASN A 30 42.77 7.65 32.65
CA ASN A 30 43.81 6.62 32.88
C ASN A 30 43.66 5.43 33.88
N SER A 31 44.26 4.31 33.44
CA SER A 31 44.96 3.20 34.16
C SER A 31 44.21 2.02 34.83
N TRP A 32 44.28 0.87 34.14
CA TRP A 32 44.80 -0.47 34.51
C TRP A 32 44.42 -1.22 35.82
N CYS A 33 44.06 -2.51 35.60
CA CYS A 33 44.22 -3.74 36.41
C CYS A 33 43.26 -4.03 37.60
N SER A 34 42.47 -5.10 37.47
CA SER A 34 42.61 -6.40 38.21
C SER A 34 41.27 -7.12 38.43
N VAL A 35 41.30 -8.44 38.27
CA VAL A 35 40.21 -9.42 38.41
C VAL A 35 39.79 -9.63 39.87
N THR A 36 38.49 -9.87 40.15
CA THR A 36 37.99 -10.86 41.15
C THR A 36 36.45 -11.06 41.12
N THR A 37 36.04 -12.26 40.66
CA THR A 37 34.94 -13.16 41.10
C THR A 37 33.43 -12.76 41.14
N PRO A 38 32.50 -13.74 41.04
CA PRO A 38 31.24 -13.60 40.32
C PRO A 38 30.00 -13.46 41.24
N HIS A 39 29.00 -12.69 40.79
CA HIS A 39 27.65 -12.78 41.33
C HIS A 39 26.59 -12.85 40.23
N THR A 40 25.69 -13.79 40.44
CA THR A 40 24.65 -14.37 39.59
C THR A 40 23.76 -13.34 38.89
N GLU A 41 23.75 -13.36 37.55
CA GLU A 41 22.82 -12.58 36.74
C GLU A 41 21.40 -13.16 36.81
N THR A 42 20.45 -12.36 37.28
CA THR A 42 19.03 -12.55 37.00
C THR A 42 18.72 -11.85 35.68
N ILE A 43 18.67 -12.62 34.58
CA ILE A 43 18.29 -12.10 33.27
C ILE A 43 16.80 -11.80 33.28
N THR A 44 16.44 -10.52 33.37
CA THR A 44 15.10 -10.04 33.01
C THR A 44 15.01 -9.98 31.47
N PRO A 45 13.91 -10.44 30.85
CA PRO A 45 13.79 -10.39 29.40
C PRO A 45 13.71 -8.93 28.96
N ILE A 46 14.77 -8.47 28.30
CA ILE A 46 14.83 -7.15 27.68
C ILE A 46 13.72 -7.11 26.62
N SER A 47 12.65 -6.37 26.90
CA SER A 47 11.69 -5.98 25.87
C SER A 47 12.39 -5.00 24.93
N ILE A 48 13.03 -5.51 23.89
CA ILE A 48 13.64 -4.68 22.86
C ILE A 48 12.51 -3.90 22.18
N PRO A 49 12.44 -2.56 22.32
CA PRO A 49 11.45 -1.79 21.60
C PRO A 49 11.72 -1.97 20.11
N ILE A 50 10.75 -2.47 19.35
CA ILE A 50 10.86 -2.55 17.90
C ILE A 50 10.89 -1.11 17.38
N VAL A 51 12.09 -0.54 17.25
CA VAL A 51 12.29 0.78 16.67
C VAL A 51 11.95 0.67 15.18
N ARG A 52 10.72 1.02 14.81
CA ARG A 52 10.35 1.17 13.40
C ARG A 52 11.30 2.21 12.80
N ARG A 53 12.09 1.82 11.80
CA ARG A 53 12.98 2.72 11.06
C ARG A 53 12.15 3.89 10.51
N ILE A 54 12.74 5.09 10.42
CA ILE A 54 12.09 6.31 9.90
C ILE A 54 11.25 6.05 8.62
N TRP A 55 11.75 5.21 7.72
CA TRP A 55 11.10 4.82 6.48
C TRP A 55 9.79 4.04 6.66
N GLY A 56 9.67 3.24 7.72
CA GLY A 56 8.42 2.57 8.07
C GLY A 56 7.32 3.55 8.46
N TYR A 57 7.67 4.63 9.18
CA TYR A 57 6.71 5.70 9.50
C TYR A 57 6.26 6.44 8.24
N VAL A 58 7.20 6.77 7.34
CA VAL A 58 6.89 7.44 6.07
C VAL A 58 5.96 6.58 5.20
N ALA A 59 6.22 5.28 5.09
CA ALA A 59 5.37 4.37 4.31
C ALA A 59 3.94 4.30 4.85
N VAL A 60 3.79 4.21 6.18
CA VAL A 60 2.48 4.25 6.83
C VAL A 60 1.78 5.59 6.58
N ALA A 61 2.49 6.71 6.72
CA ALA A 61 1.92 8.03 6.51
C ALA A 61 1.42 8.25 5.08
N PHE A 62 2.12 7.71 4.08
CA PHE A 62 1.71 7.81 2.68
C PHE A 62 0.50 6.93 2.34
N ASN A 63 0.18 5.94 3.18
CA ASN A 63 -0.96 5.04 2.98
C ASN A 63 -2.12 5.33 3.94
N GLN A 64 -1.91 6.08 5.01
CA GLN A 64 -2.97 6.41 5.96
C GLN A 64 -3.98 7.39 5.33
N VAL A 65 -5.28 7.09 5.46
CA VAL A 65 -6.35 8.01 5.07
C VAL A 65 -6.33 9.26 5.95
N ASP A 66 -6.18 10.44 5.35
CA ASP A 66 -6.34 11.74 6.00
C ASP A 66 -7.82 12.15 5.94
N LYS A 67 -8.52 12.06 7.09
CA LYS A 67 -9.96 12.36 7.20
C LYS A 67 -10.27 13.84 6.97
N ASP A 68 -9.38 14.75 7.37
CA ASP A 68 -9.56 16.18 7.14
C ASP A 68 -9.46 16.45 5.64
N ARG A 69 -8.46 15.86 4.98
CA ARG A 69 -8.32 15.97 3.54
C ARG A 69 -9.51 15.35 2.82
N LEU A 70 -9.98 14.17 3.26
CA LEU A 70 -11.18 13.53 2.72
C LEU A 70 -12.39 14.48 2.76
N SER A 71 -12.63 15.13 3.90
CA SER A 71 -13.75 16.06 4.07
C SER A 71 -13.65 17.27 3.13
N LYS A 72 -12.42 17.70 2.80
CA LYS A 72 -12.15 18.87 1.97
C LYS A 72 -12.27 18.58 0.47
N VAL A 73 -11.76 17.46 0.00
CA VAL A 73 -11.60 17.19 -1.44
C VAL A 73 -12.44 16.02 -1.97
N GLY A 74 -13.06 15.26 -1.07
CA GLY A 74 -13.83 14.08 -1.41
C GLY A 74 -12.98 12.86 -1.79
N PRO A 75 -13.63 11.69 -1.94
CA PRO A 75 -12.96 10.38 -2.04
C PRO A 75 -12.14 10.25 -3.33
N ASN A 76 -12.68 10.64 -4.48
CA ASN A 76 -11.98 10.52 -5.76
C ASN A 76 -10.67 11.29 -5.78
N ARG A 77 -10.67 12.54 -5.32
CA ARG A 77 -9.44 13.35 -5.27
C ARG A 77 -8.45 12.75 -4.27
N LEU A 78 -8.89 12.39 -3.08
CA LEU A 78 -8.01 11.80 -2.06
C LEU A 78 -7.37 10.49 -2.55
N CYS A 79 -8.15 9.61 -3.17
CA CYS A 79 -7.66 8.36 -3.75
C CYS A 79 -6.63 8.59 -4.86
N ALA A 80 -6.86 9.56 -5.75
CA ALA A 80 -5.89 9.89 -6.80
C ALA A 80 -4.59 10.41 -6.18
N GLU A 81 -4.68 11.31 -5.20
CA GLU A 81 -3.51 11.80 -4.48
C GLU A 81 -2.72 10.67 -3.83
N TRP A 82 -3.39 9.71 -3.18
CA TRP A 82 -2.77 8.54 -2.56
C TRP A 82 -2.03 7.68 -3.59
N ILE A 83 -2.70 7.29 -4.69
CA ILE A 83 -2.10 6.46 -5.73
C ILE A 83 -0.86 7.12 -6.34
N LEU A 84 -0.95 8.41 -6.68
CA LEU A 84 0.14 9.14 -7.32
C LEU A 84 1.33 9.37 -6.37
N LYS A 85 1.07 9.68 -5.09
CA LYS A 85 2.13 9.81 -4.06
C LYS A 85 2.88 8.48 -3.83
N ASN A 86 2.21 7.35 -4.04
CA ASN A 86 2.81 6.02 -3.94
C ASN A 86 3.40 5.51 -5.28
N GLY A 87 3.50 6.37 -6.30
CA GLY A 87 4.14 6.04 -7.58
C GLY A 87 3.27 5.27 -8.57
N GLY A 88 1.97 5.15 -8.30
CA GLY A 88 0.99 4.64 -9.27
C GLY A 88 0.48 5.73 -10.21
N GLY A 89 -0.57 5.41 -10.95
CA GLY A 89 -1.30 6.36 -11.78
C GLY A 89 -2.80 6.08 -11.81
N VAL A 90 -3.55 7.06 -12.27
CA VAL A 90 -5.01 6.96 -12.40
C VAL A 90 -5.47 7.41 -13.78
N ARG A 91 -6.61 6.87 -14.22
CA ARG A 91 -7.37 7.43 -15.35
C ARG A 91 -8.74 7.86 -14.86
N PHE A 92 -9.25 8.92 -15.46
CA PHE A 92 -10.55 9.48 -15.08
C PHE A 92 -11.66 8.98 -16.00
N THR A 93 -12.89 9.04 -15.52
CA THR A 93 -14.07 8.66 -16.31
C THR A 93 -14.20 9.54 -17.55
N GLU A 94 -13.89 10.82 -17.40
CA GLU A 94 -13.95 11.84 -18.44
C GLU A 94 -12.82 11.72 -19.47
N ASN A 95 -11.73 11.01 -19.12
CA ASN A 95 -10.60 10.77 -20.02
C ASN A 95 -9.96 9.40 -19.73
N PRO A 96 -10.56 8.31 -20.24
CA PRO A 96 -10.18 6.94 -19.90
C PRO A 96 -8.88 6.47 -20.57
N THR A 97 -8.32 7.23 -21.50
CA THR A 97 -7.07 6.90 -22.21
C THR A 97 -5.85 7.56 -21.57
N LYS A 98 -6.00 8.75 -20.98
CA LYS A 98 -4.91 9.47 -20.32
C LYS A 98 -4.58 8.87 -18.95
N LEU A 99 -3.35 8.40 -18.78
CA LEU A 99 -2.80 7.97 -17.51
C LEU A 99 -2.08 9.12 -16.79
N TRP A 100 -2.63 9.56 -15.66
CA TRP A 100 -2.03 10.57 -14.81
C TRP A 100 -1.08 9.92 -13.81
N LYS A 101 0.22 10.23 -13.90
CA LYS A 101 1.26 9.76 -12.97
C LYS A 101 1.91 10.87 -12.14
N ASP A 102 1.82 12.11 -12.61
CA ASP A 102 2.41 13.26 -11.91
C ASP A 102 1.37 13.94 -11.02
N TYR A 103 1.65 13.95 -9.71
CA TYR A 103 0.79 14.56 -8.70
C TYR A 103 0.50 16.03 -8.99
N ASN A 104 1.50 16.77 -9.48
CA ASN A 104 1.38 18.21 -9.72
C ASN A 104 0.52 18.53 -10.94
N HIS A 105 0.25 17.53 -11.77
CA HIS A 105 -0.62 17.68 -12.94
C HIS A 105 -2.08 17.33 -12.64
N LEU A 106 -2.44 16.88 -11.42
CA LEU A 106 -3.85 16.69 -11.09
C LEU A 106 -4.67 17.96 -11.36
N PRO A 107 -5.95 17.83 -11.76
CA PRO A 107 -6.84 18.99 -11.89
C PRO A 107 -6.83 19.88 -10.63
N ALA A 108 -7.13 21.17 -10.81
CA ALA A 108 -7.22 22.10 -9.69
C ALA A 108 -8.15 21.55 -8.58
N GLU A 109 -7.88 21.91 -7.32
CA GLU A 109 -8.53 21.31 -6.14
C GLU A 109 -10.05 21.39 -6.15
N ASN A 110 -10.60 22.45 -6.74
CA ASN A 110 -12.03 22.70 -6.88
C ASN A 110 -12.67 22.04 -8.10
N VAL A 111 -11.90 21.37 -8.97
CA VAL A 111 -12.41 20.71 -10.18
C VAL A 111 -12.70 19.25 -9.85
N PRO A 112 -13.98 18.83 -9.83
CA PRO A 112 -14.33 17.45 -9.54
C PRO A 112 -13.96 16.54 -10.72
N PHE A 113 -13.58 15.31 -10.39
CA PHE A 113 -13.36 14.23 -11.35
C PHE A 113 -13.68 12.88 -10.71
N ARG A 114 -13.89 11.86 -11.53
CA ARG A 114 -14.14 10.49 -11.07
C ARG A 114 -13.04 9.57 -11.54
N ILE A 115 -12.42 8.82 -10.63
CA ILE A 115 -11.46 7.79 -10.99
C ILE A 115 -12.20 6.62 -11.64
N LYS A 116 -11.65 6.13 -12.74
CA LYS A 116 -12.12 4.95 -13.46
C LYS A 116 -11.11 3.80 -13.38
N VAL A 117 -9.83 4.12 -13.58
CA VAL A 117 -8.74 3.13 -13.57
C VAL A 117 -7.73 3.50 -12.50
N VAL A 118 -7.31 2.51 -11.72
CA VAL A 118 -6.17 2.59 -10.81
C VAL A 118 -5.06 1.67 -11.33
N ASP A 119 -3.91 2.26 -11.66
CA ASP A 119 -2.71 1.55 -12.06
C ASP A 119 -1.66 1.69 -10.96
N ALA A 120 -1.52 0.67 -10.11
CA ALA A 120 -0.56 0.64 -9.01
C ALA A 120 0.74 -0.10 -9.39
N THR A 121 1.10 -0.10 -10.68
CA THR A 121 2.34 -0.73 -11.17
C THR A 121 3.59 -0.16 -10.48
N ASN A 122 4.38 -1.04 -9.84
CA ASN A 122 5.55 -0.69 -9.02
C ASN A 122 5.25 0.29 -7.87
N SER A 123 4.00 0.36 -7.42
CA SER A 123 3.58 1.29 -6.38
C SER A 123 3.87 0.76 -4.96
N SER A 124 4.16 1.69 -4.05
CA SER A 124 4.40 1.42 -2.62
C SER A 124 3.11 1.38 -1.79
N ILE A 125 1.98 1.00 -2.39
CA ILE A 125 0.70 0.87 -1.68
C ILE A 125 0.74 -0.28 -0.65
N MET A 126 0.01 -0.08 0.45
CA MET A 126 -0.15 -1.02 1.55
C MET A 126 -1.64 -1.26 1.83
N LYS A 127 -1.96 -2.32 2.59
CA LYS A 127 -3.36 -2.66 2.95
C LYS A 127 -4.18 -1.50 3.50
N ILE A 128 -3.59 -0.71 4.41
CA ILE A 128 -4.27 0.43 5.05
C ILE A 128 -4.63 1.52 4.03
N GLY A 129 -3.90 1.59 2.92
CA GLY A 129 -4.14 2.51 1.83
C GLY A 129 -5.40 2.19 1.05
N LEU A 130 -5.82 0.92 0.98
CA LEU A 130 -6.98 0.54 0.17
C LEU A 130 -8.31 1.08 0.74
N HIS A 131 -8.33 1.59 1.97
CA HIS A 131 -9.45 2.37 2.50
C HIS A 131 -9.75 3.63 1.69
N HIS A 132 -8.78 4.15 0.90
CA HIS A 132 -9.02 5.26 -0.02
C HIS A 132 -10.01 4.91 -1.15
N PHE A 133 -10.27 3.63 -1.40
CA PHE A 133 -11.30 3.21 -2.35
C PHE A 133 -12.73 3.46 -1.83
N GLU A 134 -12.90 3.65 -0.52
CA GLU A 134 -14.22 3.96 0.05
C GLU A 134 -14.81 5.24 -0.57
N GLY A 135 -16.03 5.14 -1.08
CA GLY A 135 -16.72 6.23 -1.77
C GLY A 135 -16.32 6.45 -3.24
N CYS A 136 -15.36 5.69 -3.79
CA CYS A 136 -14.96 5.77 -5.20
C CYS A 136 -15.84 4.87 -6.10
N LYS A 137 -17.08 5.30 -6.35
CA LYS A 137 -18.14 4.49 -6.99
C LYS A 137 -17.96 4.18 -8.49
N ASN A 138 -16.87 4.62 -9.12
CA ASN A 138 -16.67 4.52 -10.57
C ASN A 138 -15.39 3.78 -10.97
N ILE A 139 -14.62 3.27 -10.01
CA ILE A 139 -13.42 2.50 -10.29
C ILE A 139 -13.85 1.15 -10.87
N ASP A 140 -13.56 0.94 -12.15
CA ASP A 140 -13.91 -0.29 -12.85
C ASP A 140 -12.71 -1.19 -13.15
N THR A 141 -11.50 -0.63 -13.06
CA THR A 141 -10.25 -1.32 -13.38
C THR A 141 -9.21 -1.06 -12.31
N VAL A 142 -8.64 -2.12 -11.76
CA VAL A 142 -7.52 -2.06 -10.80
C VAL A 142 -6.39 -2.95 -11.27
N ILE A 143 -5.19 -2.39 -11.35
CA ILE A 143 -3.96 -3.11 -11.70
C ILE A 143 -3.02 -3.06 -10.50
N PHE A 144 -2.86 -4.20 -9.83
CA PHE A 144 -1.79 -4.43 -8.87
C PHE A 144 -0.67 -5.19 -9.56
N HIS A 145 0.34 -4.46 -10.04
CA HIS A 145 1.53 -5.06 -10.65
C HIS A 145 2.78 -4.72 -9.84
N LYS A 146 3.51 -5.72 -9.36
CA LYS A 146 4.75 -5.54 -8.58
C LYS A 146 4.58 -4.64 -7.34
N CYS A 147 3.42 -4.68 -6.69
CA CYS A 147 3.17 -3.98 -5.43
C CYS A 147 3.85 -4.74 -4.27
N LYS A 148 5.09 -4.38 -3.94
CA LYS A 148 5.95 -5.13 -2.99
C LYS A 148 5.51 -5.06 -1.53
N HIS A 149 4.62 -4.14 -1.17
CA HIS A 149 4.15 -3.93 0.20
C HIS A 149 2.68 -4.30 0.39
N LEU A 150 2.02 -4.80 -0.65
CA LEU A 150 0.65 -5.29 -0.58
C LEU A 150 0.65 -6.76 -0.13
N GLU A 151 -0.06 -7.04 0.95
CA GLU A 151 -0.18 -8.36 1.59
C GLU A 151 -1.59 -8.95 1.36
N ASN A 152 -1.78 -10.22 1.71
CA ASN A 152 -3.04 -10.96 1.53
C ASN A 152 -4.28 -10.19 1.98
N ASP A 153 -4.27 -9.67 3.21
CA ASP A 153 -5.38 -8.96 3.84
C ASP A 153 -5.65 -7.59 3.18
N GLY A 154 -4.69 -7.06 2.43
CA GLY A 154 -4.90 -5.87 1.62
C GLY A 154 -6.01 -6.05 0.59
N LEU A 155 -6.11 -7.22 -0.03
CA LEU A 155 -7.10 -7.47 -1.08
C LEU A 155 -8.55 -7.36 -0.60
N GLU A 156 -8.81 -7.45 0.72
CA GLU A 156 -10.13 -7.20 1.32
C GLU A 156 -10.63 -5.77 1.04
N GLY A 157 -9.72 -4.80 0.88
CA GLY A 157 -10.06 -3.42 0.53
C GLY A 157 -10.72 -3.27 -0.84
N LEU A 158 -10.67 -4.28 -1.72
CA LEU A 158 -11.43 -4.27 -2.98
C LEU A 158 -12.95 -4.32 -2.74
N ALA A 159 -13.41 -4.75 -1.57
CA ALA A 159 -14.84 -4.76 -1.22
C ALA A 159 -15.49 -3.36 -1.32
N TYR A 160 -14.73 -2.30 -1.03
CA TYR A 160 -15.20 -0.90 -1.14
C TYR A 160 -15.65 -0.51 -2.56
N ILE A 161 -15.14 -1.20 -3.58
CA ILE A 161 -15.44 -0.97 -5.01
C ILE A 161 -16.04 -2.20 -5.68
N SER A 162 -16.50 -3.20 -4.90
CA SER A 162 -17.11 -4.44 -5.41
C SER A 162 -18.29 -4.21 -6.36
N GLN A 163 -19.00 -3.09 -6.22
CA GLN A 163 -20.14 -2.73 -7.06
C GLN A 163 -19.76 -2.15 -8.42
N SER A 164 -18.54 -1.63 -8.58
CA SER A 164 -18.08 -0.99 -9.83
C SER A 164 -16.93 -1.72 -10.50
N LEU A 165 -16.13 -2.49 -9.75
CA LEU A 165 -14.94 -3.18 -10.23
C LEU A 165 -15.31 -4.32 -11.19
N THR A 166 -14.82 -4.23 -12.43
CA THR A 166 -15.09 -5.21 -13.49
C THR A 166 -13.81 -5.85 -14.04
N HIS A 167 -12.66 -5.20 -13.90
CA HIS A 167 -11.37 -5.67 -14.39
C HIS A 167 -10.33 -5.61 -13.26
N LEU A 168 -9.73 -6.75 -12.92
CA LEU A 168 -8.71 -6.84 -11.90
C LEU A 168 -7.47 -7.56 -12.43
N GLN A 169 -6.30 -6.98 -12.20
CA GLN A 169 -5.02 -7.65 -12.37
C GLN A 169 -4.30 -7.71 -11.01
N VAL A 170 -3.82 -8.91 -10.64
CA VAL A 170 -2.90 -9.11 -9.52
C VAL A 170 -1.69 -9.89 -10.04
N SER A 171 -0.55 -9.21 -10.20
CA SER A 171 0.65 -9.85 -10.76
C SER A 171 1.95 -9.33 -10.18
N GLY A 172 2.96 -10.20 -10.06
CA GLY A 172 4.26 -9.81 -9.50
C GLY A 172 4.21 -9.38 -8.03
N CYS A 173 3.11 -9.62 -7.32
CA CYS A 173 2.94 -9.24 -5.92
C CYS A 173 3.51 -10.32 -5.00
N TYR A 174 4.73 -10.07 -4.50
CA TYR A 174 5.53 -11.06 -3.76
C TYR A 174 4.94 -11.45 -2.39
N ASN A 175 4.16 -10.59 -1.74
CA ASN A 175 3.62 -10.88 -0.41
C ASN A 175 2.20 -11.44 -0.43
N ILE A 176 1.69 -11.77 -1.63
CA ILE A 176 0.36 -12.38 -1.80
C ILE A 176 0.54 -13.88 -2.07
N ARG A 177 -0.28 -14.69 -1.39
CA ARG A 177 -0.31 -16.15 -1.42
C ARG A 177 -1.70 -16.65 -1.84
N ASP A 178 -1.84 -17.97 -1.97
CA ASP A 178 -3.06 -18.67 -2.36
C ASP A 178 -4.28 -18.19 -1.56
N SER A 179 -4.14 -18.04 -0.23
CA SER A 179 -5.24 -17.61 0.66
C SER A 179 -5.65 -16.15 0.46
N GLY A 180 -4.73 -15.26 0.09
CA GLY A 180 -5.06 -13.86 -0.18
C GLY A 180 -5.92 -13.70 -1.43
N LEU A 181 -5.70 -14.56 -2.45
CA LEU A 181 -6.46 -14.50 -3.70
C LEU A 181 -7.90 -14.98 -3.54
N ALA A 182 -8.22 -15.78 -2.52
CA ALA A 182 -9.56 -16.32 -2.30
C ALA A 182 -10.63 -15.22 -2.14
N ILE A 183 -10.28 -14.06 -1.57
CA ILE A 183 -11.23 -12.94 -1.37
C ILE A 183 -11.76 -12.38 -2.68
N ILE A 184 -11.02 -12.55 -3.79
CA ILE A 184 -11.43 -12.10 -5.12
C ILE A 184 -12.74 -12.78 -5.54
N GLY A 185 -13.01 -14.00 -5.06
CA GLY A 185 -14.26 -14.72 -5.31
C GLY A 185 -15.52 -14.02 -4.79
N GLN A 186 -15.39 -12.97 -3.96
CA GLN A 186 -16.52 -12.16 -3.47
C GLN A 186 -16.86 -11.00 -4.41
N LEU A 187 -16.04 -10.72 -5.42
CA LEU A 187 -16.20 -9.58 -6.33
C LEU A 187 -17.12 -9.95 -7.51
N GLN A 188 -18.42 -10.08 -7.22
CA GLN A 188 -19.43 -10.65 -8.13
C GLN A 188 -19.61 -9.89 -9.47
N ASN A 189 -19.15 -8.65 -9.57
CA ASN A 189 -19.21 -7.87 -10.81
C ASN A 189 -17.96 -7.99 -11.70
N LEU A 190 -16.96 -8.78 -11.29
CA LEU A 190 -15.77 -9.01 -12.10
C LEU A 190 -16.12 -9.71 -13.41
N LYS A 191 -15.66 -9.12 -14.51
CA LYS A 191 -15.76 -9.64 -15.87
C LYS A 191 -14.43 -10.21 -16.34
N GLN A 192 -13.32 -9.61 -15.92
CA GLN A 192 -11.98 -10.07 -16.26
C GLN A 192 -11.07 -10.07 -15.04
N LEU A 193 -10.35 -11.18 -14.86
CA LEU A 193 -9.35 -11.37 -13.82
C LEU A 193 -8.07 -11.93 -14.41
N LEU A 194 -6.96 -11.21 -14.22
CA LEU A 194 -5.62 -11.63 -14.62
C LEU A 194 -4.76 -11.88 -13.38
N ILE A 195 -4.19 -13.08 -13.27
CA ILE A 195 -3.26 -13.44 -12.19
C ILE A 195 -2.03 -14.10 -12.81
N PHE A 196 -0.86 -13.49 -12.64
CA PHE A 196 0.38 -14.06 -13.19
C PHE A 196 1.62 -13.59 -12.43
N ASP A 197 2.73 -14.29 -12.62
CA ASP A 197 4.00 -13.99 -11.94
C ASP A 197 3.85 -13.86 -10.41
N MET A 198 3.16 -14.81 -9.78
CA MET A 198 2.90 -14.82 -8.35
C MET A 198 3.81 -15.85 -7.65
N PRO A 199 5.05 -15.48 -7.26
CA PRO A 199 6.09 -16.45 -6.86
C PRO A 199 5.80 -17.24 -5.58
N PHE A 200 4.87 -16.76 -4.75
CA PHE A 200 4.50 -17.41 -3.48
C PHE A 200 3.10 -18.01 -3.47
N VAL A 201 2.43 -18.04 -4.63
CA VAL A 201 1.23 -18.85 -4.85
C VAL A 201 1.70 -20.25 -5.25
N LYS A 202 1.39 -21.24 -4.42
CA LYS A 202 1.89 -22.61 -4.60
C LYS A 202 1.15 -23.33 -5.72
N ASP A 203 -0.17 -23.17 -5.78
CA ASP A 203 -1.03 -23.86 -6.73
C ASP A 203 -1.96 -22.86 -7.43
N ILE A 204 -1.45 -22.27 -8.52
CA ILE A 204 -2.24 -21.34 -9.32
C ILE A 204 -3.44 -22.01 -9.99
N ASP A 205 -3.37 -23.32 -10.26
CA ASP A 205 -4.43 -24.06 -10.95
C ASP A 205 -5.60 -24.33 -10.00
N GLU A 206 -5.33 -24.66 -8.73
CA GLU A 206 -6.35 -24.71 -7.66
C GLU A 206 -6.99 -23.35 -7.42
N VAL A 207 -6.17 -22.29 -7.32
CA VAL A 207 -6.70 -20.91 -7.18
C VAL A 207 -7.63 -20.57 -8.35
N ALA A 208 -7.22 -20.87 -9.59
CA ALA A 208 -8.04 -20.64 -10.78
C ALA A 208 -9.36 -21.42 -10.73
N ARG A 209 -9.34 -22.71 -10.36
CA ARG A 209 -10.54 -23.54 -10.23
C ARG A 209 -11.49 -23.02 -9.16
N SER A 210 -10.97 -22.65 -7.99
CA SER A 210 -11.76 -22.11 -6.88
C SER A 210 -12.42 -20.77 -7.24
N LEU A 211 -11.66 -19.87 -7.89
CA LEU A 211 -12.18 -18.59 -8.36
C LEU A 211 -13.20 -18.78 -9.48
N LYS A 212 -12.98 -19.70 -10.43
CA LYS A 212 -13.96 -19.98 -11.50
C LYS A 212 -15.25 -20.57 -10.96
N LYS A 213 -15.19 -21.37 -9.89
CA LYS A 213 -16.39 -21.85 -9.18
C LYS A 213 -17.17 -20.70 -8.53
N SER A 214 -16.48 -19.70 -7.99
CA SER A 214 -17.09 -18.57 -7.28
C SER A 214 -17.56 -17.44 -8.21
N LEU A 215 -16.91 -17.31 -9.37
CA LEU A 215 -17.16 -16.28 -10.39
C LEU A 215 -17.33 -16.96 -11.77
N PRO A 216 -18.44 -17.69 -12.00
CA PRO A 216 -18.63 -18.51 -13.20
C PRO A 216 -18.57 -17.69 -14.50
N ASP A 217 -19.05 -16.45 -14.48
CA ASP A 217 -19.14 -15.58 -15.66
C ASP A 217 -17.88 -14.72 -15.89
N CYS A 218 -16.92 -14.73 -14.95
CA CYS A 218 -15.66 -13.99 -15.10
C CYS A 218 -14.72 -14.73 -16.06
N ASP A 219 -14.11 -14.01 -16.99
CA ASP A 219 -12.94 -14.47 -17.74
C ASP A 219 -11.72 -14.45 -16.81
N ILE A 220 -11.21 -15.64 -16.47
CA ILE A 220 -10.11 -15.80 -15.51
C ILE A 220 -8.90 -16.36 -16.26
N GLN A 221 -7.82 -15.58 -16.30
CA GLN A 221 -6.53 -16.00 -16.83
C GLN A 221 -5.53 -16.00 -15.69
N ALA A 222 -5.27 -17.20 -15.15
CA ALA A 222 -4.36 -17.41 -14.03
C ALA A 222 -3.21 -18.33 -14.47
N THR A 223 -1.99 -17.79 -14.56
CA THR A 223 -0.83 -18.50 -15.11
C THR A 223 0.40 -18.38 -14.21
N LYS A 224 1.28 -19.39 -14.21
CA LYS A 224 2.54 -19.33 -13.44
C LYS A 224 3.55 -18.30 -13.96
N ARG A 225 3.44 -17.91 -15.23
CA ARG A 225 4.35 -16.96 -15.92
C ARG A 225 3.53 -15.91 -16.67
N GLY A 226 4.13 -14.74 -16.90
CA GLY A 226 3.53 -13.62 -17.62
C GLY A 226 2.88 -14.01 -18.96
N ILE A 227 1.80 -13.29 -19.30
CA ILE A 227 0.88 -13.61 -20.42
C ILE A 227 1.50 -13.34 -21.81
N ASN A 228 2.68 -12.73 -21.89
CA ASN A 228 3.39 -12.50 -23.16
C ASN A 228 4.75 -13.19 -23.12
N LYS A 229 4.91 -14.23 -23.94
CA LYS A 229 6.19 -14.79 -24.33
C LYS A 229 6.37 -14.60 -25.83
#